data_AF-A0AAV5VQQ8-F1
#
_entry.id   AF-A0AAV5VQQ8-F1
#
_cell.length_a   1.000
_cell.length_b   1.000
_cell.length_c   1.000
_cell.angle_alpha   90.00
_cell.angle_beta   90.00
_cell.angle_gamma   90.00
#
_symmetry.space_group_name_H-M   'P 1'
#
loop_
_entity.id
_entity.type
_entity.pdbx_description
1 polymer ?
#
loop_
_entity_poly.entity_id
_entity_poly.type
_entity_poly.pdbx_seq_one_letter_code
_entity_poly.pdbx_strand_id
1 'polypeptide(L)'
;METAPEVKHRDSRTIKMNLRRVMMNATGIESPVHRIQGFPWSLFIADRSYGRQYTVWLKCEKSTESYLWHCKASLKFTMTYSSGEKSHYNVEHSFESW
;
A
#
# COMPACT_ATOMS: atom_id res chain seq x y z
N MET A 1 -33.37 9.45 -17.94
CA MET A 1 -32.22 9.57 -17.02
C MET A 1 -31.79 8.16 -16.68
N GLU A 2 -30.77 7.66 -17.36
CA GLU A 2 -30.26 6.30 -17.19
C GLU A 2 -29.18 6.36 -16.12
N THR A 3 -29.46 5.81 -14.94
CA THR A 3 -28.50 5.69 -13.85
C THR A 3 -27.44 4.69 -14.26
N ALA A 4 -26.18 5.15 -14.37
CA ALA A 4 -25.04 4.29 -14.64
C ALA A 4 -24.97 3.16 -13.58
N PRO A 5 -24.67 1.91 -13.99
CA PRO A 5 -24.59 0.80 -13.06
C PRO A 5 -23.45 1.00 -12.07
N GLU A 6 -23.74 0.82 -10.78
CA GLU A 6 -22.76 0.84 -9.70
C GLU A 6 -21.84 -0.39 -9.85
N VAL A 7 -20.69 -0.20 -10.51
CA VAL A 7 -19.73 -1.28 -10.75
C VAL A 7 -19.02 -1.63 -9.43
N LYS A 8 -19.55 -2.61 -8.72
CA LYS A 8 -18.90 -3.22 -7.55
C LYS A 8 -17.76 -4.15 -8.00
N HIS A 9 -16.65 -3.60 -8.47
CA HIS A 9 -15.42 -4.37 -8.62
C HIS A 9 -14.80 -4.60 -7.24
N ARG A 10 -15.23 -5.68 -6.58
CA ARG A 10 -14.66 -6.17 -5.31
C ARG A 10 -13.39 -7.00 -5.59
N ASP A 11 -12.42 -6.42 -6.29
CA ASP A 11 -11.11 -7.06 -6.47
C ASP A 11 -10.17 -6.63 -5.33
N SER A 12 -10.40 -7.17 -4.13
CA SER A 12 -9.45 -7.01 -3.03
C SER A 12 -8.25 -7.93 -3.27
N ARG A 13 -7.05 -7.36 -3.44
CA ARG A 13 -5.80 -8.13 -3.49
C ARG A 13 -4.93 -7.84 -2.28
N THR A 14 -4.12 -8.82 -1.89
CA THR A 14 -3.16 -8.69 -0.79
C THR A 14 -1.75 -8.57 -1.35
N ILE A 15 -1.05 -7.51 -0.97
CA ILE A 15 0.39 -7.37 -1.19
C ILE A 15 1.09 -7.80 0.10
N LYS A 16 2.11 -8.66 -0.02
CA LYS A 16 2.88 -9.16 1.13
C LYS A 16 4.34 -8.84 0.95
N MET A 17 4.96 -8.34 2.01
CA MET A 17 6.40 -8.10 2.08
C MET A 17 6.94 -8.80 3.32
N ASN A 18 7.92 -9.68 3.12
CA ASN A 18 8.59 -10.37 4.21
C ASN A 18 9.93 -9.68 4.47
N LEU A 19 10.13 -9.21 5.68
CA LEU A 19 11.36 -8.56 6.11
C LEU A 19 12.24 -9.59 6.82
N ARG A 20 13.33 -10.03 6.19
CA ARG A 20 14.32 -10.93 6.81
C ARG A 20 15.59 -10.12 7.12
N ARG A 21 15.92 -9.98 8.41
CA ARG A 21 17.11 -9.27 8.92
C ARG A 21 17.28 -7.88 8.30
N VAL A 22 16.52 -6.94 8.82
CA VAL A 22 16.52 -5.59 8.28
C VAL A 22 17.38 -4.69 9.16
N MET A 23 18.62 -4.43 8.73
CA MET A 23 19.27 -3.17 9.07
C MET A 23 18.69 -2.12 8.12
N MET A 24 17.48 -1.63 8.41
CA MET A 24 16.85 -0.55 7.66
C MET A 24 17.69 0.70 7.94
N ASN A 25 18.48 1.11 6.96
CA ASN A 25 19.03 2.45 6.93
C ASN A 25 17.89 3.46 6.66
N ALA A 26 18.20 4.75 6.77
CA ALA A 26 17.21 5.83 6.60
C ALA A 26 16.45 5.80 5.25
N THR A 27 16.91 5.02 4.26
CA THR A 27 16.32 4.98 2.91
C THR A 27 15.15 4.02 2.75
N GLY A 28 14.91 3.10 3.70
CA GLY A 28 13.79 2.15 3.65
C GLY A 28 13.93 1.06 2.57
N ILE A 29 12.90 0.22 2.45
CA ILE A 29 12.81 -0.89 1.49
C ILE A 29 11.44 -0.84 0.81
N GLU A 30 11.41 -1.03 -0.50
CA GLU A 30 10.19 -1.09 -1.30
C GLU A 30 9.93 -2.51 -1.83
N SER A 31 8.67 -2.93 -1.86
CA SER A 31 8.24 -4.19 -2.48
C SER A 31 8.25 -4.07 -4.02
N PRO A 32 8.22 -5.20 -4.75
CA PRO A 32 7.86 -5.18 -6.16
C PRO A 32 6.52 -4.48 -6.40
N VAL A 33 6.35 -3.93 -7.60
CA VAL A 33 5.10 -3.31 -8.04
C VAL A 33 4.08 -4.40 -8.40
N HIS A 34 2.89 -4.30 -7.84
CA HIS A 34 1.73 -5.14 -8.13
C HIS A 34 0.67 -4.34 -8.88
N ARG A 35 0.15 -4.88 -9.99
CA ARG A 35 -0.97 -4.25 -10.70
C ARG A 35 -2.31 -4.72 -10.14
N ILE A 36 -3.12 -3.78 -9.66
CA ILE A 36 -4.47 -4.03 -9.13
C ILE A 36 -5.40 -3.01 -9.78
N GLN A 37 -6.44 -3.49 -10.48
CA GLN A 37 -7.35 -2.65 -11.28
C GLN A 37 -6.62 -1.69 -12.24
N GLY A 38 -5.49 -2.13 -12.80
CA GLY A 38 -4.68 -1.32 -13.71
C GLY A 38 -3.88 -0.19 -13.05
N PHE A 39 -3.89 -0.07 -11.72
CA PHE A 39 -3.02 0.83 -10.97
C PHE A 39 -1.78 0.08 -10.45
N PRO A 40 -0.59 0.71 -10.46
CA PRO A 40 0.62 0.16 -9.86
C PRO A 40 0.64 0.41 -8.34
N TRP A 41 0.85 -0.65 -7.56
CA TRP A 41 0.88 -0.60 -6.10
C TRP A 41 2.18 -1.19 -5.55
N SER A 42 2.78 -0.54 -4.57
CA SER A 42 3.95 -1.06 -3.83
C SER A 42 3.87 -0.73 -2.35
N LEU A 43 4.40 -1.61 -1.51
CA LEU A 43 4.61 -1.35 -0.09
C LEU A 43 5.99 -0.76 0.12
N PHE A 44 6.07 0.32 0.88
CA PHE A 44 7.33 0.93 1.29
C PHE A 44 7.42 0.90 2.81
N ILE A 45 8.57 0.49 3.35
CA ILE A 45 8.80 0.41 4.79
C ILE A 45 10.11 1.11 5.12
N ALA A 46 10.09 2.04 6.07
CA ALA A 46 11.30 2.67 6.59
C ALA A 46 11.30 2.73 8.11
N ASP A 47 12.50 2.75 8.70
CA ASP A 47 12.70 3.01 10.12
C ASP A 47 12.56 4.51 10.37
N ARG A 48 11.76 4.88 11.38
CA ARG A 48 11.61 6.29 11.79
C ARG A 48 12.61 6.72 12.86
N SER A 49 13.10 5.79 13.68
CA SER A 49 13.84 6.15 14.91
C SER A 49 14.60 4.94 15.47
N TYR A 50 15.88 4.81 15.10
CA TYR A 50 16.86 3.95 15.78
C TYR A 50 16.34 2.53 16.15
N GLY A 51 15.62 1.88 15.23
CA GLY A 51 15.20 0.48 15.33
C GLY A 51 13.95 0.21 16.17
N ARG A 52 13.23 1.23 16.65
CA ARG A 52 12.05 1.02 17.51
C ARG A 52 10.69 1.26 16.86
N GLN A 53 10.64 1.95 15.71
CA GLN A 53 9.38 2.24 15.03
C GLN A 53 9.52 2.15 13.52
N TYR A 54 8.67 1.33 12.91
CA TYR A 54 8.56 1.22 11.46
C TYR A 54 7.42 2.07 10.95
N THR A 55 7.64 2.77 9.85
CA THR A 55 6.57 3.38 9.06
C THR A 55 6.35 2.52 7.83
N VAL A 56 5.08 2.17 7.61
CA VAL A 56 4.63 1.44 6.42
C VAL A 56 3.79 2.40 5.59
N TRP A 57 4.13 2.55 4.32
CA TRP A 57 3.35 3.28 3.34
C TRP A 57 2.91 2.32 2.24
N LEU A 58 1.72 2.57 1.71
CA LEU A 58 1.29 2.00 0.44
C LEU A 58 1.40 3.10 -0.59
N LYS A 59 2.11 2.84 -1.69
CA LYS A 59 2.19 3.74 -2.83
C LYS A 59 1.21 3.24 -3.90
N CYS A 60 0.47 4.18 -4.47
CA CYS A 60 -0.22 4.05 -5.74
C CYS A 60 0.24 5.24 -6.57
N GLU A 61 1.01 5.03 -7.63
CA GLU A 61 1.64 6.12 -8.39
C GLU A 61 1.54 5.83 -9.89
N LYS A 62 0.62 6.52 -10.57
CA LYS A 62 0.35 6.30 -12.00
C LYS A 62 0.81 7.48 -12.88
N SER A 63 1.53 8.46 -12.33
CA SER A 63 1.93 9.67 -13.04
C SER A 63 2.87 9.41 -14.22
N THR A 64 3.55 8.26 -14.26
CA THR A 64 4.35 7.84 -15.43
C THR A 64 3.49 7.28 -16.57
N GLU A 65 2.23 6.93 -16.31
CA GLU A 65 1.31 6.31 -17.28
C GLU A 65 0.14 7.22 -17.67
N SER A 66 -0.29 8.13 -16.77
CA SER A 66 -1.38 9.06 -17.01
C SER A 66 -1.16 10.35 -16.22
N TYR A 67 -1.52 11.49 -16.81
CA TYR A 67 -1.46 12.80 -16.16
C TYR A 67 -2.67 13.11 -15.28
N LEU A 68 -3.79 12.44 -15.52
CA LEU A 68 -5.03 12.61 -14.76
C LEU A 68 -5.46 11.24 -14.25
N TRP A 69 -5.17 10.96 -12.99
CA TRP A 69 -5.55 9.72 -12.35
C TRP A 69 -5.97 9.98 -10.91
N HIS A 70 -6.96 9.22 -10.47
CA HIS A 70 -7.40 9.18 -9.09
C HIS A 70 -7.70 7.73 -8.74
N CYS A 71 -7.21 7.31 -7.59
CA CYS A 71 -7.32 5.96 -7.08
C CYS A 71 -7.76 6.04 -5.62
N LYS A 72 -8.99 5.58 -5.34
CA LYS A 72 -9.50 5.45 -3.97
C LYS A 72 -9.48 3.98 -3.57
N ALA A 73 -8.92 3.68 -2.41
CA ALA A 73 -8.84 2.33 -1.89
C ALA A 73 -9.15 2.25 -0.39
N SER A 74 -9.90 1.22 -0.01
CA SER A 74 -10.06 0.80 1.38
C SER A 74 -9.00 -0.26 1.69
N LEU A 75 -8.15 0.02 2.66
CA LEU A 75 -6.95 -0.75 2.96
C LEU A 75 -7.09 -1.45 4.32
N LYS A 76 -6.65 -2.71 4.36
CA LYS A 76 -6.47 -3.46 5.61
C LYS A 76 -5.00 -3.85 5.75
N PHE A 77 -4.30 -3.14 6.62
CA PHE A 77 -2.92 -3.47 6.98
C PHE A 77 -2.90 -4.50 8.09
N THR A 78 -2.01 -5.48 7.95
CA THR A 78 -1.74 -6.48 8.98
C THR A 78 -0.23 -6.65 9.09
N MET A 79 0.32 -6.34 10.25
CA MET A 79 1.72 -6.61 10.57
C MET A 79 1.78 -7.82 11.50
N THR A 80 2.65 -8.78 11.18
CA THR A 80 2.86 -9.98 11.99
C THR A 80 4.30 -9.97 12.48
N TYR A 81 4.48 -9.97 13.80
CA TYR A 81 5.79 -9.97 14.43
C TYR A 81 6.31 -11.41 14.59
N SER A 82 7.62 -11.55 14.81
CA SER A 82 8.24 -12.86 15.06
C SER A 82 7.72 -13.55 16.33
N SER A 83 7.19 -12.77 17.29
CA SER A 83 6.51 -13.27 18.49
C SER A 83 5.17 -13.96 18.18
N GLY A 84 4.67 -13.85 16.95
CA GLY A 84 3.33 -14.29 16.57
C GLY A 84 2.24 -13.24 16.81
N GLU A 85 2.58 -12.13 17.48
CA GLU A 85 1.69 -10.99 17.67
C GLU A 85 1.30 -10.37 16.32
N LYS A 86 0.05 -9.89 16.23
CA LYS A 86 -0.48 -9.23 15.04
C LYS A 86 -1.10 -7.90 15.41
N SER A 87 -0.79 -6.88 14.61
CA SER A 87 -1.49 -5.60 14.63
C SER A 87 -2.28 -5.42 13.34
N HIS A 88 -3.48 -4.84 13.47
CA HIS A 88 -4.41 -4.65 12.37
C HIS A 88 -4.84 -3.19 12.30
N TYR A 89 -4.80 -2.61 11.10
CA TYR A 89 -5.24 -1.24 10.86
C TYR A 89 -6.09 -1.21 9.60
N ASN A 90 -7.26 -0.58 9.68
CA ASN A 90 -8.11 -0.32 8.52
C ASN A 90 -8.08 1.18 8.23
N VAL A 91 -7.88 1.54 6.97
CA VAL A 91 -7.81 2.95 6.56
C VAL A 91 -8.38 3.07 5.15
N GLU A 92 -9.15 4.12 4.89
CA GLU A 92 -9.47 4.53 3.54
C GLU A 92 -8.50 5.61 3.09
N HIS A 93 -8.00 5.49 1.86
CA HIS A 93 -7.07 6.46 1.31
C HIS A 93 -7.38 6.74 -0.16
N SER A 94 -7.20 8.00 -0.55
CA SER A 94 -7.26 8.46 -1.94
C SER A 94 -5.86 8.87 -2.38
N PHE A 95 -5.48 8.46 -3.57
CA PHE A 95 -4.23 8.79 -4.25
C PHE A 95 -4.58 9.46 -5.57
N GLU A 96 -3.97 10.59 -5.90
CA GLU A 96 -4.32 11.36 -7.10
C GLU A 96 -3.12 12.09 -7.70
N SER A 97 -3.18 12.35 -9.01
CA SER A 97 -2.35 13.35 -9.68
C SER A 97 -2.89 14.75 -9.39
N TRP A 98 -1.99 15.66 -9.03
CA TRP A 98 -2.28 17.08 -8.78
C TRP A 98 -2.82 17.82 -10.02
#